data_AF-A0A957R355-F1
#
_entry.id   AF-A0A957R355-F1
#
_cell.length_a   1.000
_cell.length_b   1.000
_cell.length_c   1.000
_cell.angle_alpha   90.00
_cell.angle_beta   90.00
_cell.angle_gamma   90.00
#
_symmetry.space_group_name_H-M   'P 1'
#
loop_
_entity.id
_entity.type
_entity.pdbx_description
1 polymer ?
#
loop_
_entity_poly.entity_id
_entity_poly.type
_entity_poly.pdbx_seq_one_letter_code
_entity_poly.pdbx_strand_id
1 'polypeptide(L)'
;MIHFPNPKWQLSTKLIALVTLMVVIAYIIFLIRILIIPILMSMVVAYILLPPVDFLHTKLRMPRTLAIGLVYVIVIAGLVAIPAGTLPRLIAQINNFINNIPLFLEQGLVLAEEPIIIMDQVVIPSEVVPLERLVTFTLNYVPSVGFQSVNIFGSLASTTISIVGWIAFVIFVSFYLVRDHEQLFRGLVSFVPEAYQPEIYQLGYELSEIWNSFLRGQLILFGIMGT
;
A
#
# COMPACT_ATOMS: atom_id res chain seq x y z
N MET A 1 0.31 49.48 40.41
CA MET A 1 0.00 48.06 40.16
C MET A 1 -1.48 47.95 39.82
N ILE A 2 -1.83 47.78 38.55
CA ILE A 2 -3.23 47.65 38.12
C ILE A 2 -3.58 46.16 38.20
N HIS A 3 -4.42 45.79 39.18
CA HIS A 3 -4.98 44.45 39.31
C HIS A 3 -6.13 44.32 38.31
N PHE A 4 -5.95 43.56 37.23
CA PHE A 4 -7.06 43.22 36.34
C PHE A 4 -7.98 42.22 37.07
N PRO A 5 -9.29 42.51 37.21
CA PRO A 5 -10.21 41.59 37.82
C PRO A 5 -10.40 40.37 36.92
N ASN A 6 -10.15 39.18 37.47
CA ASN A 6 -10.34 37.91 36.78
C ASN A 6 -11.84 37.81 36.38
N PRO A 7 -12.19 37.75 35.09
CA PRO A 7 -13.59 37.70 34.68
C PRO A 7 -14.21 36.43 35.25
N LYS A 8 -15.21 36.57 36.11
CA LYS A 8 -15.96 35.44 36.67
C LYS A 8 -16.89 34.92 35.59
N TRP A 9 -16.36 34.04 34.73
CA TRP A 9 -17.14 33.33 33.72
C TRP A 9 -18.40 32.73 34.37
N GLN A 10 -19.57 33.03 33.82
CA GLN A 10 -20.80 32.38 34.27
C GLN A 10 -20.66 30.86 34.06
N LEU A 11 -21.19 30.07 35.01
CA LEU A 11 -21.06 28.61 35.03
C LEU A 11 -21.46 27.98 33.68
N SER A 12 -22.50 28.54 33.06
CA SER A 12 -23.02 28.19 31.74
C SER A 12 -21.96 28.34 30.65
N THR A 13 -21.22 29.45 30.62
CA THR A 13 -20.18 29.69 29.62
C THR A 13 -18.99 28.74 29.80
N LYS A 14 -18.64 28.42 31.05
CA LYS A 14 -17.59 27.44 31.35
C LYS A 14 -17.98 26.02 30.90
N LEU A 15 -19.24 25.64 31.11
CA LEU A 15 -19.77 24.35 30.65
C LEU A 15 -19.81 24.26 29.12
N ILE A 16 -20.31 25.30 28.45
CA ILE A 16 -20.34 25.34 26.98
C ILE A 16 -18.93 25.27 26.39
N ALA A 17 -17.98 26.02 26.95
CA ALA A 17 -16.58 25.99 26.51
C ALA A 17 -15.95 24.60 26.71
N LEU A 18 -16.21 23.94 27.84
CA LEU A 18 -15.68 22.60 28.13
C LEU A 18 -16.29 21.54 27.20
N VAL A 19 -17.60 21.58 26.98
CA VAL A 19 -18.28 20.66 26.04
C VAL A 19 -17.76 20.88 24.62
N THR A 20 -17.62 22.13 24.19
CA THR A 20 -17.08 22.45 22.85
C THR A 20 -15.65 21.93 22.70
N LEU A 21 -14.79 22.14 23.70
CA LEU A 21 -13.44 21.60 23.72
C LEU A 21 -13.43 20.07 23.62
N MET A 22 -14.31 19.40 24.38
CA MET A 22 -14.41 17.95 24.38
C MET A 22 -14.86 17.40 23.02
N VAL A 23 -15.82 18.07 22.36
CA VAL A 23 -16.27 17.72 21.00
C VAL A 23 -15.15 17.93 19.98
N VAL A 24 -14.41 19.03 20.07
CA VAL A 24 -13.27 19.31 19.18
C VAL A 24 -12.19 18.24 19.36
N ILE A 25 -11.84 17.87 20.59
CA ILE A 25 -10.87 16.80 20.87
C ILE A 25 -11.37 15.46 20.31
N ALA A 26 -12.64 15.10 20.55
CA ALA A 26 -13.22 13.87 20.02
C ALA A 26 -13.20 13.84 18.49
N TYR A 27 -13.49 14.97 17.84
CA TYR A 27 -13.44 15.11 16.39
C TYR A 27 -12.01 14.97 15.84
N ILE A 28 -11.03 15.57 16.52
CA ILE A 28 -9.60 15.42 16.16
C ILE A 28 -9.17 13.95 16.30
N ILE A 29 -9.55 13.25 17.37
CA ILE A 29 -9.25 11.83 17.57
C ILE A 29 -9.88 10.99 16.45
N PHE A 30 -11.12 11.30 16.07
CA PHE A 30 -11.80 10.63 14.95
C PHE A 30 -11.05 10.85 13.62
N LEU A 31 -10.51 12.05 13.38
CA LEU A 31 -9.66 12.34 12.22
C LEU A 31 -8.33 11.59 12.26
N ILE A 32 -7.65 11.55 13.42
CA ILE A 32 -6.35 10.88 13.55
C ILE A 32 -6.46 9.38 13.28
N ARG A 33 -7.62 8.75 13.56
CA ARG A 33 -7.83 7.32 13.32
C ARG A 33 -7.49 6.89 11.90
N ILE A 34 -7.80 7.70 10.89
CA ILE A 34 -7.50 7.35 9.49
C ILE A 34 -5.99 7.38 9.17
N LEU A 35 -5.21 8.11 9.97
CA LEU A 35 -3.76 8.22 9.83
C LEU A 35 -2.99 7.13 10.59
N ILE A 36 -3.64 6.38 11.49
CA ILE A 36 -2.96 5.33 12.28
C ILE A 36 -2.33 4.28 11.37
N ILE A 37 -3.09 3.75 10.41
CA ILE A 37 -2.61 2.71 9.48
C ILE A 37 -1.39 3.19 8.69
N PRO A 38 -1.43 4.33 7.97
CA PRO A 38 -0.28 4.78 7.21
C PRO A 38 0.91 5.16 8.10
N ILE A 39 0.71 5.68 9.32
CA ILE A 39 1.81 5.92 10.26
C ILE A 39 2.51 4.60 10.63
N LEU A 40 1.74 3.55 10.96
CA LEU A 40 2.30 2.22 11.24
C LEU A 40 3.05 1.65 10.02
N MET A 41 2.48 1.78 8.83
CA MET A 41 3.17 1.37 7.59
C MET A 41 4.47 2.15 7.40
N SER A 42 4.48 3.45 7.74
CA SER A 42 5.68 4.29 7.66
C SER A 42 6.77 3.82 8.61
N MET A 43 6.39 3.38 9.82
CA MET A 43 7.32 2.78 10.78
C MET A 43 7.91 1.47 10.26
N VAL A 44 7.09 0.58 9.70
CA VAL A 44 7.56 -0.67 9.10
C VAL A 44 8.53 -0.39 7.94
N VAL A 45 8.16 0.52 7.04
CA VAL A 45 9.00 0.90 5.90
C VAL A 45 10.30 1.55 6.37
N ALA A 46 10.24 2.44 7.37
CA ALA A 46 11.43 3.09 7.95
C ALA A 46 12.38 2.04 8.53
N TYR A 47 11.81 1.05 9.19
CA TYR A 47 12.55 -0.04 9.81
C TYR A 47 13.27 -0.91 8.77
N ILE A 48 12.59 -1.26 7.68
CA ILE A 48 13.17 -2.02 6.56
C ILE A 48 14.27 -1.22 5.84
N LEU A 49 14.16 0.11 5.82
CA LEU A 49 15.10 1.02 5.17
C LEU A 49 16.36 1.33 6.01
N LEU A 50 16.35 1.07 7.32
CA LEU A 50 17.51 1.29 8.19
C LEU A 50 18.74 0.46 7.76
N PRO A 51 18.68 -0.87 7.56
CA PRO A 51 19.83 -1.67 7.14
C PRO A 51 20.53 -1.19 5.86
N PRO A 52 19.85 -0.90 4.73
CA PRO A 52 20.52 -0.40 3.54
C PRO A 52 21.10 1.01 3.73
N VAL A 53 20.45 1.87 4.52
CA VAL A 53 20.99 3.20 4.86
C VAL A 53 22.27 3.07 5.69
N ASP A 54 22.26 2.22 6.72
CA ASP A 54 23.41 1.98 7.59
C ASP A 54 24.55 1.31 6.82
N PHE A 55 24.25 0.39 5.91
CA PHE A 55 25.24 -0.22 5.02
C PHE A 55 25.93 0.84 4.16
N LEU A 56 25.16 1.76 3.56
CA LEU A 56 25.70 2.82 2.72
C LEU A 56 26.51 3.85 3.53
N HIS A 57 26.04 4.20 4.73
CA HIS A 57 26.74 5.08 5.66
C HIS A 57 28.05 4.48 6.14
N THR A 58 28.04 3.23 6.63
CA THR A 58 29.22 2.59 7.24
C THR A 58 30.23 2.11 6.21
N LYS A 59 29.76 1.47 5.12
CA LYS A 59 30.63 0.80 4.15
C LYS A 59 31.11 1.71 3.04
N LEU A 60 30.29 2.66 2.59
CA LEU A 60 30.69 3.67 1.60
C LEU A 60 31.13 5.00 2.26
N ARG A 61 31.12 5.10 3.61
CA ARG A 61 31.51 6.30 4.37
C ARG A 61 30.80 7.58 3.93
N MET A 62 29.56 7.46 3.45
CA MET A 62 28.73 8.58 3.05
C MET A 62 28.11 9.26 4.28
N PRO A 63 27.92 10.59 4.30
CA PRO A 63 27.20 11.24 5.38
C PRO A 63 25.75 10.74 5.42
N ARG A 64 25.22 10.54 6.63
CA ARG A 64 23.92 9.87 6.86
C ARG A 64 22.78 10.48 6.03
N THR A 65 22.74 11.80 5.90
CA THR A 65 21.73 12.50 5.09
C THR A 65 21.76 12.13 3.61
N LEU A 66 22.96 11.98 3.03
CA LEU A 66 23.11 11.54 1.62
C LEU A 66 22.74 10.07 1.47
N ALA A 67 23.12 9.23 2.42
CA ALA A 67 22.77 7.81 2.40
C ALA A 67 21.25 7.60 2.43
N ILE A 68 20.54 8.31 3.33
CA ILE A 68 19.08 8.30 3.39
C ILE A 68 18.50 8.78 2.05
N GLY A 69 18.95 9.94 1.56
CA GLY A 69 18.46 10.50 0.30
C GLY A 69 18.59 9.53 -0.87
N LEU A 70 19.75 8.88 -1.02
CA LEU A 70 20.01 7.93 -2.10
C LEU A 70 19.08 6.71 -2.01
N VAL A 71 18.94 6.11 -0.83
CA VAL A 71 18.08 4.93 -0.65
C VAL A 71 16.63 5.26 -0.99
N TYR A 72 16.13 6.42 -0.54
CA TYR A 72 14.77 6.85 -0.85
C TYR A 72 14.56 7.13 -2.34
N VAL A 73 15.55 7.73 -3.02
CA VAL A 73 15.50 7.91 -4.48
C VAL A 73 15.39 6.57 -5.19
N ILE A 74 16.18 5.57 -4.78
CA ILE A 74 16.12 4.21 -5.36
C ILE A 74 14.75 3.57 -5.14
N VAL A 75 14.20 3.69 -3.93
CA VAL A 75 12.87 3.13 -3.61
C VAL A 75 11.77 3.82 -4.41
N ILE A 76 11.76 5.15 -4.50
CA ILE A 76 10.78 5.90 -5.30
C ILE A 76 10.92 5.54 -6.78
N ALA A 77 12.16 5.47 -7.29
CA ALA A 77 12.42 5.07 -8.66
C ALA A 77 11.88 3.66 -8.94
N GLY A 78 12.10 2.69 -8.05
CA GLY A 78 11.54 1.35 -8.16
C GLY A 78 10.01 1.33 -8.11
N LEU A 79 9.42 2.11 -7.21
CA LEU A 79 7.96 2.20 -7.03
C LEU A 79 7.26 2.80 -8.26
N VAL A 80 7.94 3.65 -9.03
CA VAL A 80 7.42 4.18 -10.30
C VAL A 80 7.78 3.27 -11.48
N ALA A 81 9.02 2.82 -11.58
CA ALA A 81 9.54 2.08 -12.73
C ALA A 81 8.96 0.66 -12.85
N ILE A 82 8.79 -0.06 -11.72
CA ILE A 82 8.29 -1.44 -11.74
C ILE A 82 6.84 -1.48 -12.26
N PRO A 83 5.88 -0.69 -11.72
CA PRO A 83 4.54 -0.63 -12.26
C PRO A 83 4.52 -0.10 -13.70
N ALA A 84 5.29 0.94 -14.01
CA ALA A 84 5.34 1.49 -15.37
C ALA A 84 5.81 0.47 -16.41
N GLY A 85 6.74 -0.44 -16.05
CA GLY A 85 7.18 -1.52 -16.93
C GLY A 85 6.25 -2.73 -16.97
N THR A 86 5.57 -3.04 -15.85
CA THR A 86 4.80 -4.28 -15.68
C THR A 86 3.33 -4.12 -16.06
N LEU A 87 2.67 -3.01 -15.70
CA LEU A 87 1.26 -2.77 -15.99
C LEU A 87 0.94 -2.87 -17.49
N PRO A 88 1.69 -2.24 -18.41
CA PRO A 88 1.40 -2.34 -19.85
C PRO A 88 1.52 -3.77 -20.36
N ARG A 89 2.47 -4.54 -19.83
CA ARG A 89 2.66 -5.95 -20.20
C ARG A 89 1.50 -6.81 -19.71
N LEU A 90 1.04 -6.60 -18.48
CA LEU A 90 -0.13 -7.29 -17.94
C LEU A 90 -1.39 -6.95 -18.75
N ILE A 91 -1.58 -5.68 -19.10
CA ILE A 91 -2.70 -5.25 -19.96
C ILE A 91 -2.61 -5.92 -21.34
N ALA A 92 -1.42 -5.93 -21.95
CA ALA A 92 -1.21 -6.59 -23.23
C ALA A 92 -1.48 -8.11 -23.15
N GLN A 93 -1.08 -8.77 -22.06
CA GLN A 93 -1.36 -10.19 -21.83
C GLN A 93 -2.85 -10.47 -21.67
N ILE A 94 -3.56 -9.63 -20.90
CA ILE A 94 -5.02 -9.74 -20.72
C ILE A 94 -5.73 -9.52 -22.06
N ASN A 95 -5.34 -8.50 -22.82
CA ASN A 95 -5.91 -8.23 -24.14
C ASN A 95 -5.64 -9.38 -25.11
N ASN A 96 -4.43 -9.93 -25.12
CA ASN A 96 -4.10 -11.10 -25.92
C ASN A 96 -4.93 -12.31 -25.49
N PHE A 97 -5.12 -12.55 -24.19
CA PHE A 97 -5.96 -13.64 -23.70
C PHE A 97 -7.41 -13.47 -24.19
N ILE A 98 -8.02 -12.30 -23.98
CA ILE A 98 -9.38 -11.99 -24.42
C ILE A 98 -9.53 -12.16 -25.94
N ASN A 99 -8.57 -11.66 -26.72
CA ASN A 99 -8.60 -11.74 -28.17
C ASN A 99 -8.37 -13.16 -28.70
N ASN A 100 -7.73 -14.04 -27.91
CA ASN A 100 -7.52 -15.45 -28.26
C ASN A 100 -8.59 -16.39 -27.66
N ILE A 101 -9.51 -15.92 -26.82
CA ILE A 101 -10.69 -16.70 -26.38
C ILE A 101 -11.44 -17.35 -27.56
N PRO A 102 -11.71 -16.65 -28.68
CA PRO A 102 -12.41 -17.25 -29.82
C PRO A 102 -11.60 -18.39 -30.45
N LEU A 103 -10.28 -18.23 -30.55
CA LEU A 103 -9.38 -19.25 -31.07
C LEU A 103 -9.34 -20.49 -30.15
N PHE A 104 -9.37 -20.30 -28.82
CA PHE A 104 -9.47 -21.40 -27.86
C PHE A 104 -10.82 -22.12 -27.92
N LEU A 105 -11.90 -21.39 -28.20
CA LEU A 105 -13.23 -21.96 -28.39
C LEU A 105 -13.33 -22.73 -29.70
N GLU A 106 -12.77 -22.21 -30.80
CA GLU A 106 -12.69 -22.93 -32.07
C GLU A 106 -11.84 -24.20 -31.94
N GLN A 107 -10.68 -24.14 -31.29
CA GLN A 107 -9.85 -25.33 -31.05
C GLN A 107 -10.54 -26.35 -30.11
N GLY A 108 -11.25 -25.87 -29.09
CA GLY A 108 -12.05 -26.72 -28.20
C GLY A 108 -13.25 -27.37 -28.89
N LEU A 109 -13.85 -26.68 -29.87
CA LEU A 109 -14.95 -27.20 -30.69
C LEU A 109 -14.44 -28.18 -31.76
N VAL A 110 -13.27 -27.95 -32.36
CA VAL A 110 -12.62 -28.92 -33.26
C VAL A 110 -12.28 -30.23 -32.52
N LEU A 111 -11.84 -30.13 -31.27
CA LEU A 111 -11.66 -31.32 -30.40
C LEU A 111 -12.99 -31.97 -29.98
N ALA A 112 -14.12 -31.26 -30.05
CA ALA A 112 -15.47 -31.80 -29.83
C ALA A 112 -16.13 -32.32 -31.12
N GLU A 113 -15.65 -31.90 -32.30
CA GLU A 113 -16.05 -32.40 -33.62
C GLU A 113 -15.23 -33.61 -34.07
N GLU A 114 -14.07 -33.90 -33.46
CA GLU A 114 -13.44 -35.20 -33.62
C GLU A 114 -14.33 -36.26 -32.93
N PRO A 115 -14.92 -37.20 -33.69
CA PRO A 115 -15.74 -38.23 -33.09
C PRO A 115 -14.83 -39.08 -32.20
N ILE A 116 -15.06 -39.05 -30.89
CA ILE A 116 -14.46 -40.04 -30.00
C ILE A 116 -15.14 -41.37 -30.31
N ILE A 117 -14.53 -42.17 -31.19
CA ILE A 117 -15.01 -43.51 -31.53
C ILE A 117 -14.71 -44.40 -30.32
N ILE A 118 -15.70 -44.56 -29.45
CA ILE A 118 -15.70 -45.61 -28.43
C ILE A 118 -16.73 -46.65 -28.87
N MET A 119 -16.25 -47.81 -29.33
CA MET A 119 -17.05 -49.02 -29.53
C MET A 119 -18.34 -48.86 -30.36
N ASP A 120 -18.19 -48.33 -31.57
CA ASP A 120 -19.13 -48.54 -32.69
C ASP A 120 -20.59 -48.08 -32.46
N GLN A 121 -20.80 -47.11 -31.56
CA GLN A 121 -22.08 -46.43 -31.42
C GLN A 121 -21.88 -44.91 -31.44
N VAL A 122 -22.30 -44.29 -32.54
CA VAL A 122 -22.34 -42.84 -32.72
C VAL A 122 -23.43 -42.26 -31.80
N VAL A 123 -23.01 -41.75 -30.65
CA VAL A 123 -23.86 -40.90 -29.80
C VAL A 123 -23.50 -39.47 -30.13
N ILE A 124 -24.36 -38.79 -30.88
CA ILE A 124 -24.32 -37.33 -31.05
C ILE A 124 -25.10 -36.73 -29.87
N PRO A 125 -24.48 -36.00 -28.94
CA PRO A 125 -25.22 -35.11 -28.08
C PRO A 125 -25.50 -33.83 -28.87
N SER A 126 -26.73 -33.75 -29.35
CA SER A 126 -27.39 -32.51 -29.75
C SER A 126 -27.33 -31.50 -28.60
N GLU A 127 -26.54 -30.45 -28.75
CA GLU A 127 -26.92 -29.09 -28.35
C GLU A 127 -25.89 -28.14 -28.92
N VAL A 128 -26.13 -27.76 -30.17
CA VAL A 128 -25.46 -26.65 -30.82
C VAL A 128 -25.80 -25.42 -30.00
N VAL A 129 -24.95 -25.06 -29.04
CA VAL A 129 -24.90 -23.68 -28.54
C VAL A 129 -24.72 -22.85 -29.81
N PRO A 130 -25.71 -22.04 -30.23
CA PRO A 130 -25.67 -21.42 -31.55
C PRO A 130 -24.39 -20.62 -31.65
N LEU A 131 -23.47 -21.11 -32.48
CA LEU A 131 -22.16 -20.52 -32.71
C LEU A 131 -22.33 -19.05 -33.12
N GLU A 132 -23.43 -18.77 -33.81
CA GLU A 132 -23.94 -17.43 -34.12
C GLU A 132 -24.10 -16.54 -32.89
N ARG A 133 -24.67 -17.03 -31.77
CA ARG A 133 -24.79 -16.24 -30.53
C ARG A 133 -23.44 -16.04 -29.86
N LEU A 134 -22.54 -17.03 -29.91
CA LEU A 134 -21.20 -16.93 -29.31
C LEU A 134 -20.32 -15.93 -30.09
N VAL A 135 -20.37 -16.00 -31.42
CA VAL A 135 -19.70 -15.08 -32.35
C VAL A 135 -20.30 -13.68 -32.24
N THR A 136 -21.62 -13.54 -32.16
CA THR A 136 -22.28 -12.23 -32.00
C THR A 136 -22.02 -11.63 -30.62
N PHE A 137 -21.89 -12.44 -29.56
CA PHE A 137 -21.49 -11.99 -28.22
C PHE A 137 -20.03 -11.53 -28.22
N THR A 138 -19.15 -12.29 -28.87
CA THR A 138 -17.72 -11.94 -29.03
C THR A 138 -17.55 -10.66 -29.86
N LEU A 139 -18.15 -10.58 -31.05
CA LEU A 139 -17.98 -9.44 -31.96
C LEU A 139 -18.60 -8.14 -31.43
N ASN A 140 -19.67 -8.21 -30.61
CA ASN A 140 -20.32 -7.01 -30.07
C ASN A 140 -19.82 -6.61 -28.67
N TYR A 141 -19.39 -7.55 -27.83
CA TYR A 141 -18.91 -7.24 -26.47
C TYR A 141 -17.39 -7.09 -26.38
N VAL A 142 -16.58 -7.76 -27.20
CA VAL A 142 -15.10 -7.67 -27.15
C VAL A 142 -14.58 -6.28 -27.56
N PRO A 143 -15.12 -5.59 -28.59
CA PRO A 143 -14.71 -4.20 -28.87
C PRO A 143 -15.15 -3.22 -27.77
N SER A 144 -16.26 -3.52 -27.08
CA SER A 144 -16.83 -2.64 -26.05
C SER A 144 -16.00 -2.62 -24.75
N VAL A 145 -15.16 -3.63 -24.51
CA VAL A 145 -14.18 -3.63 -23.40
C VAL A 145 -13.12 -2.55 -23.63
N GLY A 146 -12.78 -2.28 -24.89
CA GLY A 146 -11.87 -1.21 -25.30
C GLY A 146 -12.42 0.20 -25.07
N PHE A 147 -13.74 0.41 -25.07
CA PHE A 147 -14.37 1.72 -24.85
C PHE A 147 -14.95 1.91 -23.42
N GLN A 148 -15.36 0.83 -22.74
CA GLN A 148 -15.63 0.86 -21.29
C GLN A 148 -14.37 1.16 -20.47
N SER A 149 -13.20 0.91 -21.04
CA SER A 149 -11.92 1.28 -20.46
C SER A 149 -11.86 2.78 -20.11
N VAL A 150 -12.45 3.70 -20.89
CA VAL A 150 -12.39 5.17 -20.66
C VAL A 150 -13.10 5.61 -19.37
N ASN A 151 -14.25 5.03 -19.04
CA ASN A 151 -14.95 5.32 -17.78
C ASN A 151 -14.30 4.61 -16.59
N ILE A 152 -13.72 3.43 -16.81
CA ILE A 152 -12.89 2.73 -15.82
C ILE A 152 -11.59 3.51 -15.57
N PHE A 153 -10.99 4.15 -16.58
CA PHE A 153 -9.79 4.99 -16.43
C PHE A 153 -10.08 6.25 -15.60
N GLY A 154 -11.28 6.81 -15.64
CA GLY A 154 -11.66 7.94 -14.78
C GLY A 154 -11.77 7.57 -13.29
N SER A 155 -12.43 6.46 -12.97
CA SER A 155 -12.53 5.96 -11.59
C SER A 155 -11.20 5.39 -11.08
N LEU A 156 -10.44 4.69 -11.94
CA LEU A 156 -9.07 4.28 -11.67
C LEU A 156 -8.15 5.47 -11.47
N ALA A 157 -8.26 6.56 -12.25
CA ALA A 157 -7.41 7.73 -12.07
C ALA A 157 -7.64 8.38 -10.70
N SER A 158 -8.90 8.56 -10.27
CA SER A 158 -9.20 9.12 -8.93
C SER A 158 -8.74 8.20 -7.78
N THR A 159 -8.92 6.89 -7.92
CA THR A 159 -8.44 5.89 -6.95
C THR A 159 -6.91 5.82 -6.94
N THR A 160 -6.27 5.91 -8.09
CA THR A 160 -4.82 5.94 -8.25
C THR A 160 -4.22 7.19 -7.61
N ILE A 161 -4.83 8.37 -7.80
CA ILE A 161 -4.39 9.62 -7.16
C ILE A 161 -4.45 9.48 -5.63
N SER A 162 -5.50 8.86 -5.10
CA SER A 162 -5.62 8.63 -3.66
C SER A 162 -4.60 7.62 -3.13
N ILE A 163 -4.37 6.51 -3.84
CA ILE A 163 -3.35 5.51 -3.47
C ILE A 163 -1.94 6.11 -3.54
N VAL A 164 -1.62 6.83 -4.60
CA VAL A 164 -0.32 7.51 -4.75
C VAL A 164 -0.13 8.53 -3.64
N GLY A 165 -1.18 9.28 -3.27
CA GLY A 165 -1.15 10.19 -2.13
C GLY A 165 -0.85 9.48 -0.81
N TRP A 166 -1.50 8.35 -0.53
CA TRP A 166 -1.24 7.54 0.66
C TRP A 166 0.17 6.95 0.67
N ILE A 167 0.65 6.42 -0.46
CA ILE A 167 2.02 5.90 -0.58
C ILE A 167 3.02 7.04 -0.37
N ALA A 168 2.82 8.19 -1.00
CA ALA A 168 3.67 9.36 -0.83
C ALA A 168 3.71 9.82 0.63
N PHE A 169 2.57 9.84 1.32
CA PHE A 169 2.50 10.13 2.75
C PHE A 169 3.31 9.13 3.57
N VAL A 170 3.15 7.83 3.30
CA VAL A 170 3.90 6.77 3.98
C VAL A 170 5.41 6.95 3.78
N ILE A 171 5.85 7.18 2.54
CA ILE A 171 7.26 7.41 2.22
C ILE A 171 7.79 8.67 2.89
N PHE A 172 7.00 9.74 2.90
CA PHE A 172 7.40 11.01 3.53
C PHE A 172 7.55 10.89 5.04
N VAL A 173 6.58 10.29 5.73
CA VAL A 173 6.64 10.05 7.17
C VAL A 173 7.79 9.09 7.50
N SER A 174 7.96 8.04 6.69
CA SER A 174 9.06 7.09 6.83
C SER A 174 10.42 7.79 6.72
N PHE A 175 10.58 8.71 5.77
CA PHE A 175 11.81 9.48 5.59
C PHE A 175 12.16 10.27 6.84
N TYR A 176 11.18 10.95 7.42
CA TYR A 176 11.36 11.68 8.68
C TYR A 176 11.67 10.74 9.85
N LEU A 177 11.04 9.58 9.92
CA LEU A 177 11.34 8.57 10.93
C LEU A 177 12.80 8.09 10.83
N VAL A 178 13.31 7.76 9.64
CA VAL A 178 14.70 7.31 9.49
C VAL A 178 15.70 8.42 9.82
N ARG A 179 15.39 9.65 9.40
CA ARG A 179 16.25 10.82 9.58
C ARG A 179 16.32 11.27 11.05
N ASP A 180 15.17 11.47 11.68
CA ASP A 180 15.03 12.19 12.96
C ASP A 180 14.37 11.34 14.05
N HIS A 181 14.54 10.00 14.02
CA HIS A 181 13.92 9.09 14.99
C HIS A 181 14.13 9.49 16.45
N GLU A 182 15.31 9.97 16.83
CA GLU A 182 15.59 10.36 18.22
C GLU A 182 14.76 11.56 18.67
N GLN A 183 14.59 12.56 17.80
CA GLN A 183 13.78 13.75 18.11
C GLN A 183 12.30 13.41 18.17
N LEU A 184 11.82 12.57 17.24
CA LEU A 184 10.44 12.10 17.21
C LEU A 184 10.10 11.25 18.44
N PHE A 185 11.00 10.32 18.80
CA PHE A 185 10.82 9.48 19.98
C PHE A 185 10.84 10.31 21.27
N ARG A 186 11.79 11.25 21.40
CA ARG A 186 11.83 12.17 22.55
C ARG A 186 10.56 13.01 22.67
N GLY A 187 10.03 13.49 21.56
CA GLY A 187 8.74 14.18 21.51
C GLY A 187 7.60 13.30 22.01
N LEU A 188 7.52 12.05 21.56
CA LEU A 188 6.51 11.09 22.03
C LEU A 188 6.64 10.80 23.53
N VAL A 189 7.86 10.59 24.02
CA VAL A 189 8.12 10.32 25.44
C VAL A 189 7.80 11.53 26.32
N SER A 190 7.93 12.77 25.80
CA SER A 190 7.60 13.97 26.55
C SER A 190 6.11 14.13 26.90
N PHE A 191 5.21 13.43 26.21
CA PHE A 191 3.79 13.38 26.57
C PHE A 191 3.50 12.43 27.75
N VAL A 192 4.46 11.60 28.13
CA VAL A 192 4.35 10.64 29.22
C VAL A 192 4.88 11.28 30.52
N PRO A 193 4.21 11.07 31.67
CA PRO A 193 4.69 11.55 32.96
C PRO A 193 6.14 11.12 33.23
N GLU A 194 6.95 12.03 33.79
CA GLU A 194 8.39 11.85 34.01
C GLU A 194 8.75 10.54 34.74
N ALA A 195 7.88 10.05 35.62
CA ALA A 195 8.08 8.81 36.37
C ALA A 195 8.23 7.56 35.48
N TYR A 196 7.57 7.52 34.31
CA TYR A 196 7.55 6.34 33.43
C TYR A 196 8.48 6.49 32.21
N GLN A 197 9.06 7.66 31.99
CA GLN A 197 9.97 7.91 30.86
C GLN A 197 11.15 6.92 30.79
N PRO A 198 11.90 6.62 31.87
CA PRO A 198 13.02 5.68 31.78
C PRO A 198 12.59 4.27 31.37
N GLU A 199 11.42 3.83 31.81
CA GLU A 199 10.85 2.52 31.49
C GLU A 199 10.50 2.42 29.98
N ILE A 200 9.97 3.50 29.40
CA ILE A 200 9.68 3.58 27.95
C ILE A 200 10.96 3.60 27.11
N TYR A 201 12.01 4.31 27.55
CA TYR A 201 13.30 4.28 26.87
C TYR A 201 13.89 2.87 26.86
N GLN A 202 13.83 2.17 27.99
CA GLN A 202 14.31 0.80 28.08
C GLN A 202 13.52 -0.15 27.17
N LEU A 203 12.19 -0.08 27.22
CA LEU A 203 11.32 -0.89 26.36
C LEU A 203 11.58 -0.62 24.86
N GLY A 204 11.77 0.64 24.49
CA GLY A 204 12.11 1.02 23.12
C GLY A 204 13.44 0.44 22.64
N TYR A 205 14.45 0.43 23.52
CA TYR A 205 15.75 -0.18 23.23
C TYR A 205 15.63 -1.70 23.06
N GLU A 206 14.97 -2.39 24.00
CA GLU A 206 14.75 -3.85 23.94
C GLU A 206 13.98 -4.26 22.68
N LEU A 207 12.91 -3.53 22.33
CA LEU A 207 12.19 -3.72 21.07
C LEU A 207 13.13 -3.59 19.88
N SER A 208 13.92 -2.51 19.81
CA SER A 208 14.82 -2.28 18.68
C SER A 208 15.82 -3.43 18.48
N GLU A 209 16.32 -4.02 19.56
CA GLU A 209 17.26 -5.14 19.56
C GLU A 209 16.60 -6.43 19.04
N ILE A 210 15.41 -6.76 19.55
CA ILE A 210 14.64 -7.93 19.10
C ILE A 210 14.32 -7.82 17.61
N TRP A 211 13.83 -6.66 17.18
CA TRP A 211 13.48 -6.43 15.78
C TRP A 211 14.72 -6.51 14.87
N ASN A 212 15.90 -6.07 15.33
CA ASN A 212 17.12 -6.05 14.49
C ASN A 212 17.65 -7.47 14.31
N SER A 213 17.56 -8.27 15.38
CA SER A 213 17.83 -9.70 15.32
C SER A 213 16.87 -10.43 14.38
N PHE A 214 15.55 -10.14 14.48
CA PHE A 214 14.54 -10.74 13.62
C PHE A 214 14.76 -10.42 12.13
N LEU A 215 15.02 -9.15 11.78
CA LEU A 215 15.28 -8.76 10.40
C LEU A 215 16.53 -9.45 9.84
N ARG A 216 17.62 -9.51 10.61
CA ARG A 216 18.84 -10.21 10.18
C ARG A 216 18.58 -11.70 9.96
N GLY A 217 17.83 -12.33 10.88
CA GLY A 217 17.41 -13.73 10.73
C GLY A 217 16.57 -13.94 9.46
N GLN A 218 15.57 -13.10 9.24
CA GLN A 218 14.68 -13.20 8.08
C GLN A 218 15.41 -12.94 6.75
N LEU A 219 16.34 -11.98 6.71
CA LEU A 219 17.16 -11.71 5.52
C LEU A 219 18.08 -12.88 5.16
N ILE A 220 18.69 -13.52 6.17
CA ILE A 220 19.48 -14.74 5.96
C ILE A 220 18.56 -15.86 5.44
N LEU A 221 17.38 -16.01 6.03
CA LEU A 221 16.41 -17.04 5.64
C LEU A 221 15.92 -16.85 4.19
N PHE A 222 15.59 -15.62 3.80
CA PHE A 222 15.26 -15.28 2.42
C PHE A 222 16.44 -15.49 1.46
N GLY A 223 17.67 -15.21 1.90
CA GLY A 223 18.87 -15.50 1.12
C GLY A 223 19.08 -17.01 0.87
N ILE A 224 18.75 -17.85 1.85
CA ILE A 224 18.86 -19.32 1.72
C ILE A 224 17.69 -19.91 0.92
N MET A 225 16.46 -19.39 1.09
CA MET A 225 15.29 -19.87 0.34
C MET A 225 15.21 -19.34 -1.09
N GLY A 226 15.89 -18.23 -1.38
CA GLY A 226 15.94 -17.60 -2.70
C GLY A 226 16.96 -18.20 -3.67
N THR A 227 17.74 -19.20 -3.24
CA THR A 227 18.66 -20.00 -4.06
C THR A 227 18.14 -21.42 -4.23
#